data_AF-V9G425-F1
#
_entry.id   AF-V9G425-F1
#
_cell.length_a   1.000
_cell.length_b   1.000
_cell.length_c   1.000
_cell.angle_alpha   90.00
_cell.angle_beta   90.00
_cell.angle_gamma   90.00
#
_symmetry.space_group_name_H-M   'P 1'
#
loop_
_entity.id
_entity.type
_entity.pdbx_description
1 polymer ?
#
loop_
_entity_poly.entity_id
_entity_poly.type
_entity_poly.pdbx_seq_one_letter_code
_entity_poly.pdbx_strand_id
1 'polypeptide(L)' 'MAFIEREQGSVAFITKPEKKPLETSRHFRELSDLADMEQHLLFANTEQLTQWMMNKTRGVS' A
#
# COMPACT_ATOMS: atom_id res chain seq x y z
N MET A 1 1.73 4.98 -15.35
CA MET A 1 1.66 3.61 -15.89
C MET A 1 1.12 3.82 -17.28
N ALA A 2 2.00 3.85 -18.26
CA ALA A 2 1.61 4.24 -19.58
C ALA A 2 1.35 2.93 -20.34
N PHE A 3 0.07 2.56 -20.52
CA PHE A 3 -0.34 1.53 -21.49
C PHE A 3 0.01 1.92 -22.93
N ILE A 4 0.51 3.15 -23.07
CA ILE A 4 0.81 3.85 -24.29
C ILE A 4 2.22 4.38 -24.14
N GLU A 5 3.11 3.99 -25.04
CA GLU A 5 4.40 4.66 -25.21
C GLU A 5 4.35 5.57 -26.43
N ARG A 6 5.11 6.66 -26.36
CA ARG A 6 5.27 7.58 -27.47
C ARG A 6 6.74 7.60 -27.84
N GLU A 7 7.07 7.01 -28.97
CA GLU A 7 8.42 7.05 -29.53
C GLU A 7 8.34 7.66 -30.93
N GLN A 8 9.18 8.68 -31.17
CA GLN A 8 9.42 9.24 -32.51
C GLN A 8 8.13 9.64 -33.26
N GLY A 9 7.15 10.22 -32.54
CA GLY A 9 5.89 10.69 -33.12
C GLY A 9 4.82 9.61 -33.33
N SER A 10 5.10 8.36 -32.97
CA SER A 10 4.15 7.25 -33.04
C SER A 10 3.67 6.83 -31.65
N VAL A 11 2.41 6.39 -31.58
CA VAL A 11 1.74 5.93 -30.36
C VAL A 11 1.66 4.40 -30.44
N ALA A 12 2.34 3.69 -29.54
CA ALA A 12 2.32 2.24 -29.48
C ALA A 12 1.65 1.76 -28.18
N PHE A 13 0.92 0.65 -28.27
CA PHE A 13 0.27 0.02 -27.12
C PHE A 13 1.19 -1.02 -26.51
N ILE A 14 1.43 -0.92 -25.20
CA ILE A 14 2.20 -1.92 -24.47
C ILE A 14 1.30 -3.12 -24.21
N THR A 15 1.53 -4.22 -24.93
CA THR A 15 0.70 -5.44 -24.87
C THR A 15 0.85 -6.21 -23.55
N LYS A 16 1.96 -6.03 -22.83
CA LYS A 16 2.22 -6.59 -21.50
C LYS A 16 2.87 -5.53 -20.61
N PRO A 17 2.09 -4.58 -20.07
CA PRO A 17 2.63 -3.60 -19.15
C PRO A 17 3.16 -4.31 -17.90
N GLU A 18 4.26 -3.82 -17.33
CA GLU A 18 4.78 -4.37 -16.08
C GLU A 18 3.73 -4.26 -14.97
N LYS A 19 3.61 -5.32 -14.17
CA LYS A 19 2.72 -5.30 -13.00
C LYS A 19 3.26 -4.26 -12.02
N LYS A 20 2.47 -3.22 -11.76
CA LYS A 20 2.80 -2.30 -10.67
C LYS A 20 2.57 -3.00 -9.33
N PRO A 21 3.52 -2.95 -8.39
CA PRO A 21 3.26 -3.40 -7.03
C PRO A 21 2.10 -2.59 -6.44
N LEU A 22 1.11 -3.28 -5.85
CA LEU A 22 -0.03 -2.62 -5.22
C LEU A 22 0.42 -1.68 -4.10
N GLU A 23 1.56 -1.98 -3.48
CA GLU A 23 2.19 -1.16 -2.44
C GLU A 23 2.59 0.25 -2.91
N THR A 24 2.68 0.46 -4.23
CA THR A 24 2.91 1.80 -4.79
C THR A 24 1.63 2.64 -4.82
N SER A 25 0.46 2.01 -4.84
CA SER A 25 -0.85 2.69 -4.78
C SER A 25 -1.08 3.26 -3.39
N ARG A 26 -1.55 4.52 -3.34
CA ARG A 26 -1.92 5.17 -2.08
C ARG A 26 -3.13 4.49 -1.44
N HIS A 27 -4.19 4.24 -2.22
CA HIS A 27 -5.41 3.63 -1.71
C HIS A 27 -5.21 2.20 -1.22
N PHE A 28 -4.32 1.45 -1.86
CA PHE A 28 -4.00 0.10 -1.39
C PHE A 28 -3.33 0.15 -0.03
N ARG A 29 -2.34 1.05 0.15
CA ARG A 29 -1.69 1.28 1.45
C ARG A 29 -2.68 1.70 2.54
N GLU A 30 -3.58 2.65 2.24
CA GLU A 30 -4.61 3.09 3.18
C GLU A 30 -5.54 1.94 3.61
N LEU A 31 -5.92 1.05 2.68
CA LEU A 31 -6.72 -0.13 3.00
C LEU A 31 -5.94 -1.18 3.80
N SER A 32 -4.66 -1.38 3.49
CA SER A 32 -3.78 -2.27 4.27
C SER A 32 -3.60 -1.76 5.70
N ASP A 33 -3.40 -0.45 5.87
CA ASP A 33 -3.30 0.19 7.18
C ASP A 33 -4.59 0.03 7.98
N LEU A 34 -5.75 0.18 7.33
CA LEU A 34 -7.06 -0.03 7.97
C LEU A 34 -7.26 -1.48 8.41
N ALA A 35 -6.94 -2.45 7.55
CA ALA A 35 -7.06 -3.86 7.88
C ALA A 35 -6.13 -4.26 9.04
N ASP A 36 -4.91 -3.72 9.08
CA ASP A 36 -3.99 -3.90 10.21
C ASP A 36 -4.56 -3.34 11.52
N MET A 37 -5.18 -2.15 11.47
CA MET A 37 -5.85 -1.57 12.64
C MET A 37 -7.02 -2.44 13.13
N GLU A 38 -7.90 -2.90 12.22
CA GLU A 38 -9.04 -3.75 12.58
C GLU A 38 -8.58 -5.05 13.27
N GLN A 39 -7.53 -5.69 12.74
CA GLN A 39 -7.00 -6.92 13.31
C GLN A 39 -6.55 -6.72 14.77
N HIS A 40 -5.84 -5.64 15.04
CA HIS A 40 -5.34 -5.36 16.39
C HIS A 40 -6.45 -4.91 17.33
N LEU A 41 -7.41 -4.10 16.87
CA LEU A 41 -8.50 -3.60 17.71
C LEU A 41 -9.51 -4.69 18.09
N LEU A 42 -9.75 -5.66 17.21
CA LEU A 42 -10.76 -6.70 17.43
C LEU A 42 -10.21 -7.96 18.10
N PHE A 43 -8.95 -8.31 17.84
CA PHE A 43 -8.42 -9.64 18.21
C PHE A 43 -7.20 -9.61 19.13
N ALA A 44 -6.55 -8.46 19.33
CA ALA A 44 -5.39 -8.39 20.23
C ALA A 44 -5.81 -8.29 21.69
N ASN A 45 -5.04 -8.91 22.59
CA ASN A 45 -5.15 -8.64 24.02
C ASN A 45 -4.54 -7.27 24.37
N THR A 46 -4.78 -6.80 25.60
CA THR A 46 -4.32 -5.47 26.05
C THR A 46 -2.81 -5.27 25.92
N GLU A 47 -2.00 -6.28 26.21
CA GLU A 47 -0.53 -6.18 26.10
C GLU A 47 -0.09 -6.06 24.64
N GLN A 48 -0.64 -6.91 23.76
CA GLN A 48 -0.37 -6.90 22.33
C GLN A 48 -0.77 -5.56 21.68
N LEU A 49 -1.96 -5.05 22.02
CA LEU A 49 -2.44 -3.77 21.54
C LEU A 49 -1.55 -2.62 22.02
N THR A 50 -1.10 -2.66 23.28
CA THR A 50 -0.19 -1.66 23.84
C THR A 50 1.15 -1.64 23.11
N GLN A 51 1.75 -2.81 22.86
CA GLN A 51 3.01 -2.91 22.12
C GLN A 51 2.86 -2.42 20.67
N TRP A 52 1.76 -2.79 20.00
CA TRP A 52 1.48 -2.32 18.65
C TRP A 52 1.33 -0.79 18.59
N MET A 53 0.58 -0.18 19.52
CA MET A 53 0.44 1.28 19.60
C MET A 53 1.78 1.98 19.87
N MET A 54 2.60 1.43 20.77
CA MET A 54 3.95 1.95 21.02
C MET A 54 4.85 1.89 19.79
N ASN A 55 4.77 0.81 19.00
CA ASN A 55 5.54 0.69 17.76
C ASN A 55 5.04 1.65 16.68
N LYS A 56 3.73 1.85 16.55
CA LYS A 56 3.13 2.77 15.56
C LYS A 56 3.47 4.23 15.86
N THR A 57 3.51 4.62 17.13
CA THR A 57 3.87 5.98 17.56
C THR A 57 5.36 6.29 17.42
N ARG A 58 6.25 5.30 17.52
CA ARG A 58 7.70 5.47 17.28
C ARG A 58 8.07 5.77 15.82
N GLY A 59 7.20 5.42 14.87
CA GLY A 59 7.37 5.76 13.44
C GLY A 59 6.95 7.19 13.07
N VAL A 60 6.38 7.94 14.02
CA VAL A 60 6.03 9.35 13.86
C VAL A 60 7.18 10.18 14.44
N SER A 61 8.12 10.59 13.59
CA SER A 61 9.17 11.57 13.91
C SER A 61 9.17 12.68 12.88
#